data_AF-A0AAT9MA01-F1
#
_entry.id   AF-A0AAT9MA01-F1
#
_cell.length_a   1.000
_cell.length_b   1.000
_cell.length_c   1.000
_cell.angle_alpha   90.00
_cell.angle_beta   90.00
_cell.angle_gamma   90.00
#
_symmetry.space_group_name_H-M   'P 1'
#
loop_
_entity.id
_entity.type
_entity.pdbx_description
1 polymer ?
#
loop_
_entity_poly.entity_id
_entity_poly.type
_entity_poly.pdbx_seq_one_letter_code
_entity_poly.pdbx_strand_id
1 'polypeptide(L)'
;MADVLFTAEVTVPAPRDAAYASFGGGRWADWTFEARVEDLRPGRAVRVAFPVGGVPLAGIARVHRVLPGQRIVLRHETPWRGRVIIDFEPDGTGTRVRLVTSVEDGSIAPLARLLGGDLADDPDEDVVRIGLLTSYHGSAGVFGPAVENCARLAIDEINADGGVLGLPLRLVVGDDATSPATGLSELKRLHLRHHVDMVIAVHTSATLDAVRPYARRVGLPYFYTPVNEGGKPAGRLFRWGEIPGDQLRRAVPTMMREHGAKGWYVIGNDYVWPRAVGACSRVVVQAERGRMLGERYVPLSTTDFDEVLESIEDSGAELVVNCLVGGDAAAFERQLHAAGLRRRVRSFGALLDEATRDCIGDEAAAGMWSVLGYFMDLPTAENRAFLDRYRQAYGPSAPPVSSVTESVYEGIHLYARGAKIAGTIEPASLAGALPGVSFTGPRGQVTVTSSGRLRQPLYLAEAVAGGFRIRAEQGLAGID
;
A
#
# COMPACT_ATOMS: atom_id res chain seq x y z
N MET A 1 -3.96 -18.42 -23.02
CA MET A 1 -3.49 -17.23 -22.27
C MET A 1 -2.08 -16.95 -22.72
N ALA A 2 -1.83 -15.78 -23.29
CA ALA A 2 -0.53 -15.42 -23.83
C ALA A 2 -0.06 -14.13 -23.15
N ASP A 3 1.01 -14.23 -22.36
CA ASP A 3 1.70 -13.05 -21.85
C ASP A 3 2.19 -12.21 -23.03
N VAL A 4 2.04 -10.89 -22.95
CA VAL A 4 2.64 -9.99 -23.95
C VAL A 4 4.11 -9.81 -23.60
N LEU A 5 5.00 -10.15 -24.53
CA LEU A 5 6.45 -10.04 -24.36
C LEU A 5 7.00 -8.86 -25.15
N PHE A 6 7.77 -8.02 -24.49
CA PHE A 6 8.58 -6.98 -25.10
C PHE A 6 10.06 -7.35 -24.97
N THR A 7 10.82 -7.19 -26.04
CA THR A 7 12.27 -7.45 -26.04
C THR A 7 13.00 -6.21 -26.54
N ALA A 8 14.05 -5.82 -25.83
CA ALA A 8 14.99 -4.78 -26.23
C ALA A 8 16.42 -5.31 -26.10
N GLU A 9 17.32 -4.85 -26.96
CA GLU A 9 18.73 -5.25 -26.96
C GLU A 9 19.60 -4.03 -27.19
N VAL A 10 20.70 -3.93 -26.43
CA VAL A 10 21.70 -2.86 -26.56
C VAL A 10 23.11 -3.42 -26.37
N THR A 11 24.08 -2.90 -27.11
CA THR A 11 25.49 -3.23 -26.92
C THR A 11 26.19 -2.12 -26.15
N VAL A 12 26.82 -2.50 -25.04
CA VAL A 12 27.54 -1.61 -24.13
C VAL A 12 29.04 -1.78 -24.40
N PRO A 13 29.81 -0.70 -24.66
CA PRO A 13 31.24 -0.78 -24.91
C PRO A 13 32.05 -0.93 -23.61
N ALA A 14 31.67 -1.88 -22.77
CA ALA A 14 32.32 -2.20 -21.51
C ALA A 14 32.38 -3.73 -21.29
N PRO A 15 33.40 -4.24 -20.58
CA PRO A 15 33.43 -5.63 -20.15
C PRO A 15 32.21 -5.98 -19.30
N ARG A 16 31.82 -7.25 -19.35
CA ARG A 16 30.58 -7.76 -18.75
C ARG A 16 30.38 -7.38 -17.28
N ASP A 17 31.44 -7.44 -16.47
CA ASP A 17 31.34 -7.11 -15.05
C ASP A 17 31.14 -5.61 -14.81
N ALA A 18 31.73 -4.76 -15.65
CA ALA A 18 31.52 -3.30 -15.60
C ALA A 18 30.12 -2.92 -16.11
N ALA A 19 29.65 -3.55 -17.19
CA ALA A 19 28.28 -3.39 -17.66
C ALA A 19 27.28 -3.86 -16.59
N TYR A 20 27.50 -5.02 -15.97
CA TYR A 20 26.66 -5.50 -14.88
C TYR A 20 26.66 -4.55 -13.67
N ALA A 21 27.83 -4.07 -13.23
CA ALA A 21 27.95 -3.16 -12.09
C ALA A 21 27.32 -1.78 -12.32
N SER A 22 27.16 -1.37 -13.58
CA SER A 22 26.46 -0.14 -13.95
C SER A 22 24.95 -0.24 -13.72
N PHE A 23 24.40 -1.46 -13.62
CA PHE A 23 22.96 -1.67 -13.52
C PHE A 23 22.42 -1.07 -12.22
N GLY A 24 21.36 -0.26 -12.31
CA GLY A 24 20.76 0.36 -11.13
C GLY A 24 21.35 1.72 -10.72
N GLY A 25 22.39 2.21 -11.41
CA GLY A 25 23.03 3.51 -11.14
C GLY A 25 22.28 4.74 -11.67
N GLY A 26 21.11 4.58 -12.31
CA GLY A 26 20.34 5.66 -12.93
C GLY A 26 20.25 5.55 -14.46
N ARG A 27 20.12 6.69 -15.15
CA ARG A 27 20.00 6.74 -16.62
C ARG A 27 21.29 6.28 -17.27
N TRP A 28 21.22 5.17 -17.99
CA TRP A 28 22.21 4.86 -19.00
C TRP A 28 21.84 5.59 -20.26
N ALA A 29 22.79 6.32 -20.85
CA ALA A 29 22.58 6.92 -22.16
C ALA A 29 22.18 5.80 -23.15
N ASP A 30 21.14 6.07 -23.93
CA ASP A 30 20.54 5.19 -24.95
C ASP A 30 19.69 4.00 -24.47
N TRP A 31 19.34 3.94 -23.17
CA TRP A 31 18.46 2.87 -22.66
C TRP A 31 16.97 3.26 -22.57
N THR A 32 16.11 2.41 -23.13
CA THR A 32 14.65 2.41 -22.95
C THR A 32 14.19 1.76 -21.63
N PHE A 33 14.97 1.77 -20.56
CA PHE A 33 14.56 1.25 -19.25
C PHE A 33 15.43 1.90 -18.17
N GLU A 34 14.83 2.58 -17.20
CA GLU A 34 15.57 3.12 -16.07
C GLU A 34 15.33 2.24 -14.84
N ALA A 35 16.40 1.88 -14.14
CA ALA A 35 16.30 1.20 -12.87
C ALA A 35 17.20 1.93 -11.86
N ARG A 36 16.66 2.17 -10.66
CA ARG A 36 17.45 2.57 -9.50
C ARG A 36 17.40 1.43 -8.49
N VAL A 37 18.56 0.82 -8.28
CA VAL A 37 18.69 -0.38 -7.47
C VAL A 37 19.70 -0.13 -6.37
N GLU A 38 19.21 -0.07 -5.13
CA GLU A 38 20.05 0.06 -3.95
C GLU A 38 20.55 -1.32 -3.48
N ASP A 39 19.77 -2.39 -3.70
CA ASP A 39 20.09 -3.75 -3.25
C ASP A 39 19.57 -4.80 -4.24
N LEU A 40 20.47 -5.65 -4.73
CA LEU A 40 20.19 -6.75 -5.67
C LEU A 40 19.94 -8.10 -4.99
N ARG A 41 19.78 -8.16 -3.67
CA ARG A 41 19.42 -9.43 -3.01
C ARG A 41 17.99 -9.86 -3.37
N PRO A 42 17.73 -11.17 -3.59
CA PRO A 42 16.37 -11.66 -3.80
C PRO A 42 15.40 -11.20 -2.71
N GLY A 43 14.19 -10.79 -3.13
CA GLY A 43 13.14 -10.26 -2.26
C GLY A 43 13.16 -8.73 -2.08
N ARG A 44 14.21 -8.02 -2.53
CA ARG A 44 14.32 -6.57 -2.37
C ARG A 44 13.51 -5.80 -3.41
N ALA A 45 12.82 -4.76 -2.96
CA ALA A 45 12.12 -3.83 -3.84
C ALA A 45 13.14 -2.93 -4.56
N VAL A 46 12.88 -2.67 -5.83
CA VAL A 46 13.70 -1.82 -6.70
C VAL A 46 12.79 -0.85 -7.46
N ARG A 47 13.25 0.39 -7.63
CA ARG A 47 12.52 1.38 -8.42
C ARG A 47 12.87 1.20 -9.89
N VAL A 48 11.85 1.16 -10.73
CA VAL A 48 11.98 0.97 -12.18
C VAL A 48 11.17 2.03 -12.91
N ALA A 49 11.54 2.38 -14.13
CA ALA A 49 10.73 3.18 -15.03
C ALA A 49 10.80 2.62 -16.45
N PHE A 50 9.62 2.42 -17.05
CA PHE A 50 9.46 1.85 -18.39
C PHE A 50 8.96 2.93 -19.36
N PRO A 51 9.61 3.16 -20.51
CA PRO A 51 9.12 4.05 -21.54
C PRO A 51 8.10 3.32 -22.41
N VAL A 52 6.84 3.34 -22.00
CA VAL A 52 5.74 2.75 -22.78
C VAL A 52 5.05 3.88 -23.54
N GLY A 53 4.96 3.76 -24.87
CA GLY A 53 4.34 4.79 -25.71
C GLY A 53 5.04 6.15 -25.65
N GLY A 54 6.34 6.19 -25.31
CA GLY A 54 7.11 7.43 -25.15
C GLY A 54 6.97 8.13 -23.80
N VAL A 55 6.18 7.58 -22.87
CA VAL A 55 6.01 8.10 -21.51
C VAL A 55 6.76 7.20 -20.51
N PRO A 56 7.65 7.74 -19.66
CA PRO A 56 8.27 6.98 -18.60
C PRO A 56 7.24 6.69 -17.49
N LEU A 57 6.83 5.44 -17.38
CA LEU A 57 5.98 4.94 -16.31
C LEU A 57 6.85 4.40 -15.18
N ALA A 58 6.92 5.16 -14.09
CA ALA A 58 7.61 4.74 -12.88
C ALA A 58 6.83 3.63 -12.16
N GLY A 59 7.56 2.70 -11.56
CA GLY A 59 7.00 1.58 -10.84
C GLY A 59 7.98 0.93 -9.87
N ILE A 60 7.50 -0.13 -9.24
CA ILE A 60 8.23 -0.94 -8.29
C ILE A 60 8.32 -2.34 -8.87
N ALA A 61 9.52 -2.91 -8.83
CA ALA A 61 9.74 -4.32 -9.08
C ALA A 61 10.43 -4.95 -7.86
N ARG A 62 10.42 -6.28 -7.79
CA ARG A 62 11.12 -7.03 -6.76
C ARG A 62 12.16 -7.94 -7.39
N VAL A 63 13.34 -7.99 -6.78
CA VAL A 63 14.39 -8.90 -7.22
C VAL A 63 13.92 -10.33 -7.00
N HIS A 64 13.76 -11.09 -8.08
CA HIS A 64 13.37 -12.49 -8.01
C HIS A 64 14.59 -13.40 -7.95
N ARG A 65 15.58 -13.14 -8.83
CA ARG A 65 16.82 -13.92 -8.91
C ARG A 65 17.95 -13.08 -9.50
N VAL A 66 19.16 -13.28 -9.00
CA VAL A 66 20.37 -12.65 -9.55
C VAL A 66 21.44 -13.71 -9.77
N LEU A 67 22.06 -13.68 -10.95
CA LEU A 67 23.27 -14.40 -11.32
C LEU A 67 24.34 -13.33 -11.61
N PRO A 68 25.27 -13.08 -10.68
CA PRO A 68 26.23 -11.98 -10.83
C PRO A 68 26.97 -12.01 -12.16
N GLY A 69 27.04 -10.85 -12.83
CA GLY A 69 27.67 -10.70 -14.12
C GLY A 69 26.94 -11.36 -15.30
N GLN A 70 25.79 -12.01 -15.09
CA GLN A 70 25.13 -12.80 -16.14
C GLN A 70 23.66 -12.45 -16.32
N ARG A 71 22.88 -12.43 -15.24
CA ARG A 71 21.42 -12.28 -15.33
C ARG A 71 20.83 -11.62 -14.10
N ILE A 72 19.87 -10.74 -14.33
CA ILE A 72 18.99 -10.18 -13.29
C ILE A 72 17.55 -10.50 -13.69
N VAL A 73 16.80 -11.10 -12.77
CA VAL A 73 15.37 -11.37 -12.93
C VAL A 73 14.61 -10.55 -11.89
N LEU A 74 13.78 -9.64 -12.39
CA LEU A 74 12.88 -8.82 -11.58
C LEU A 74 11.45 -9.27 -11.83
N ARG A 75 10.58 -9.11 -10.83
CA ARG A 75 9.14 -9.22 -10.99
C ARG A 75 8.52 -7.86 -10.81
N HIS A 76 7.75 -7.38 -11.78
CA HIS A 76 7.06 -6.09 -11.64
C HIS A 76 5.91 -6.22 -10.65
N GLU A 77 5.78 -5.20 -9.82
CA GLU A 77 4.61 -4.99 -8.97
C GLU A 77 3.76 -3.86 -9.57
N THR A 78 4.41 -2.76 -9.99
CA THR A 78 3.80 -1.65 -10.73
C THR A 78 4.70 -1.23 -11.90
N PRO A 79 4.16 -0.57 -12.94
CA PRO A 79 2.74 -0.25 -13.20
C PRO A 79 1.84 -1.44 -13.61
N TRP A 80 2.41 -2.60 -13.94
CA TRP A 80 1.69 -3.85 -14.22
C TRP A 80 2.42 -5.03 -13.62
N ARG A 81 1.77 -6.20 -13.53
CA ARG A 81 2.44 -7.45 -13.14
C ARG A 81 3.12 -8.10 -14.32
N GLY A 82 4.30 -8.61 -14.07
CA GLY A 82 5.18 -9.07 -15.13
C GLY A 82 6.54 -9.50 -14.62
N ARG A 83 7.42 -9.84 -15.54
CA ARG A 83 8.83 -10.13 -15.27
C ARG A 83 9.70 -9.21 -16.10
N VAL A 84 10.85 -8.78 -15.58
CA VAL A 84 12.01 -8.38 -16.40
C VAL A 84 13.04 -9.49 -16.29
N ILE A 85 13.58 -9.92 -17.42
CA ILE A 85 14.81 -10.69 -17.50
C ILE A 85 15.82 -9.82 -18.21
N ILE A 86 16.96 -9.59 -17.56
CA ILE A 86 18.07 -8.81 -18.09
C ILE A 86 19.26 -9.75 -18.16
N ASP A 87 19.73 -10.01 -19.37
CA ASP A 87 20.88 -10.86 -19.67
C ASP A 87 22.08 -10.03 -20.10
N PHE A 88 23.25 -10.38 -19.60
CA PHE A 88 24.53 -9.76 -19.91
C PHE A 88 25.42 -10.80 -20.60
N GLU A 89 25.52 -10.68 -21.92
CA GLU A 89 26.27 -11.61 -22.77
C GLU A 89 27.53 -10.93 -23.32
N PRO A 90 28.70 -11.59 -23.31
CA PRO A 90 29.89 -11.04 -23.96
C PRO A 90 29.64 -10.75 -25.45
N ASP A 91 30.10 -9.61 -25.94
CA ASP A 91 30.02 -9.22 -27.36
C ASP A 91 31.29 -8.49 -27.80
N GLY A 92 32.27 -9.26 -28.27
CA GLY A 92 33.60 -8.73 -28.60
C GLY A 92 34.30 -8.12 -27.38
N THR A 93 34.68 -6.84 -27.46
CA THR A 93 35.24 -6.08 -26.34
C THR A 93 34.16 -5.44 -25.45
N GLY A 94 32.90 -5.55 -25.84
CA GLY A 94 31.74 -5.03 -25.12
C GLY A 94 30.85 -6.12 -24.54
N THR A 95 29.64 -5.73 -24.18
CA THR A 95 28.62 -6.59 -23.59
C THR A 95 27.29 -6.32 -24.27
N ARG A 96 26.66 -7.35 -24.81
CA ARG A 96 25.27 -7.32 -25.26
C ARG A 96 24.36 -7.49 -24.06
N VAL A 97 23.50 -6.50 -23.83
CA VAL A 97 22.49 -6.51 -22.78
C VAL A 97 21.13 -6.74 -23.42
N ARG A 98 20.51 -7.86 -23.10
CA ARG A 98 19.17 -8.23 -23.60
C ARG A 98 18.15 -8.09 -22.47
N LEU A 99 17.11 -7.29 -22.71
CA LEU A 99 15.99 -7.11 -21.80
C LEU A 99 14.75 -7.77 -22.39
N VAL A 100 14.15 -8.71 -21.66
CA VAL A 100 12.86 -9.31 -21.98
C VAL A 100 11.91 -8.97 -20.85
N THR A 101 10.81 -8.27 -21.16
CA THR A 101 9.76 -8.00 -20.18
C THR A 101 8.43 -8.59 -20.58
N SER A 102 7.67 -9.10 -19.62
CA SER A 102 6.33 -9.63 -19.82
C SER A 102 5.27 -8.76 -19.14
N VAL A 103 4.06 -8.75 -19.71
CA VAL A 103 2.83 -8.30 -19.05
C VAL A 103 1.97 -9.53 -18.83
N GLU A 104 1.69 -9.86 -17.58
CA GLU A 104 0.77 -10.94 -17.21
C GLU A 104 -0.65 -10.58 -17.72
N ASP A 105 -1.41 -11.58 -18.19
CA ASP A 105 -2.73 -11.41 -18.83
C ASP A 105 -3.68 -10.47 -18.05
N GLY A 106 -3.77 -10.66 -16.72
CA GLY A 106 -4.59 -9.83 -15.84
C GLY A 106 -4.18 -8.35 -15.74
N SER A 107 -3.00 -8.00 -16.24
CA SER A 107 -2.50 -6.62 -16.28
C SER A 107 -2.55 -5.98 -17.67
N ILE A 108 -2.89 -6.74 -18.72
CA ILE A 108 -2.98 -6.20 -20.09
C ILE A 108 -4.07 -5.14 -20.16
N ALA A 109 -5.25 -5.40 -19.59
CA ALA A 109 -6.36 -4.45 -19.66
C ALA A 109 -6.12 -3.15 -18.88
N PRO A 110 -5.65 -3.18 -17.61
CA PRO A 110 -5.22 -1.97 -16.90
C PRO A 110 -4.16 -1.17 -17.67
N LEU A 111 -3.15 -1.85 -18.23
CA LEU A 111 -2.09 -1.18 -19.00
C LEU A 111 -2.62 -0.57 -20.31
N ALA A 112 -3.44 -1.30 -21.07
CA ALA A 112 -4.04 -0.78 -22.29
C ALA A 112 -4.86 0.49 -22.01
N ARG A 113 -5.61 0.53 -20.90
CA ARG A 113 -6.37 1.72 -20.47
C ARG A 113 -5.47 2.89 -20.09
N LEU A 114 -4.37 2.65 -19.37
CA LEU A 114 -3.37 3.68 -19.08
C LEU A 114 -2.83 4.33 -20.36
N LEU A 115 -2.74 3.55 -21.44
CA LEU A 115 -2.31 4.00 -22.76
C LEU A 115 -3.46 4.53 -23.64
N GLY A 116 -4.67 4.70 -23.08
CA GLY A 116 -5.84 5.22 -23.79
C GLY A 116 -6.60 4.22 -24.66
N GLY A 117 -6.32 2.92 -24.51
CA GLY A 117 -7.04 1.84 -25.20
C GLY A 117 -8.42 1.55 -24.59
N ASP A 118 -9.39 1.23 -25.46
CA ASP A 118 -10.73 0.81 -25.09
C ASP A 118 -10.85 -0.72 -25.27
N LEU A 119 -11.19 -1.45 -24.20
CA LEU A 119 -11.35 -2.90 -24.22
C LEU A 119 -12.78 -3.26 -23.84
N ALA A 120 -13.36 -4.22 -24.57
CA ALA A 120 -14.75 -4.64 -24.42
C ALA A 120 -15.06 -5.21 -23.02
N ASP A 121 -16.24 -4.89 -22.52
CA ASP A 121 -16.77 -5.39 -21.25
C ASP A 121 -17.29 -6.83 -21.37
N ASP A 122 -17.19 -7.59 -20.27
CA ASP A 122 -17.79 -8.92 -20.15
C ASP A 122 -19.24 -8.77 -19.62
N PRO A 123 -20.27 -9.13 -20.43
CA PRO A 123 -21.66 -8.83 -20.14
C PRO A 123 -22.34 -9.81 -19.16
N ASP A 124 -21.62 -10.72 -18.50
CA ASP A 124 -22.22 -11.77 -17.66
C ASP A 124 -23.16 -11.18 -16.59
N GLU A 125 -24.46 -11.50 -16.64
CA GLU A 125 -25.47 -10.92 -15.74
C GLU A 125 -25.52 -11.62 -14.38
N ASP A 126 -25.02 -12.86 -14.28
CA ASP A 126 -25.06 -13.70 -13.07
C ASP A 126 -23.77 -13.60 -12.24
N VAL A 127 -23.39 -12.39 -11.83
CA VAL A 127 -22.16 -12.15 -11.06
C VAL A 127 -22.28 -10.93 -10.14
N VAL A 128 -21.70 -11.03 -8.93
CA VAL A 128 -21.52 -9.89 -8.03
C VAL A 128 -20.22 -9.16 -8.39
N ARG A 129 -20.32 -7.93 -8.88
CA ARG A 129 -19.20 -7.11 -9.32
C ARG A 129 -18.69 -6.23 -8.18
N ILE A 130 -17.44 -6.47 -7.78
CA ILE A 130 -16.74 -5.68 -6.76
C ILE A 130 -15.80 -4.69 -7.46
N GLY A 131 -16.06 -3.40 -7.29
CA GLY A 131 -15.12 -2.35 -7.69
C GLY A 131 -14.01 -2.22 -6.65
N LEU A 132 -12.75 -2.44 -7.03
CA LEU A 132 -11.59 -2.07 -6.22
C LEU A 132 -11.07 -0.71 -6.66
N LEU A 133 -11.33 0.34 -5.86
CA LEU A 133 -10.73 1.65 -6.10
C LEU A 133 -9.46 1.77 -5.24
N THR A 134 -8.30 1.76 -5.88
CA THR A 134 -7.00 1.78 -5.19
C THR A 134 -5.97 2.63 -5.92
N SER A 135 -4.78 2.80 -5.34
CA SER A 135 -3.64 3.52 -5.94
C SER A 135 -2.59 2.54 -6.44
N TYR A 136 -2.33 2.50 -7.75
CA TYR A 136 -1.16 1.84 -8.35
C TYR A 136 -0.04 2.83 -8.67
N HIS A 137 -0.41 4.08 -8.93
CA HIS A 137 0.52 5.16 -9.21
C HIS A 137 0.46 6.25 -8.13
N GLY A 138 1.51 7.08 -8.08
CA GLY A 138 1.68 8.14 -7.10
C GLY A 138 2.19 7.63 -5.75
N SER A 139 2.16 8.49 -4.72
CA SER A 139 2.75 8.21 -3.40
C SER A 139 2.20 6.95 -2.73
N ALA A 140 0.93 6.60 -2.97
CA ALA A 140 0.28 5.40 -2.44
C ALA A 140 0.43 4.15 -3.34
N GLY A 141 1.08 4.26 -4.50
CA GLY A 141 1.22 3.17 -5.48
C GLY A 141 1.94 1.91 -4.95
N VAL A 142 2.73 2.07 -3.88
CA VAL A 142 3.42 0.97 -3.20
C VAL A 142 2.45 -0.06 -2.58
N PHE A 143 1.20 0.32 -2.29
CA PHE A 143 0.21 -0.58 -1.70
C PHE A 143 -0.60 -1.36 -2.74
N GLY A 144 -0.82 -0.78 -3.93
CA GLY A 144 -1.74 -1.27 -4.96
C GLY A 144 -1.60 -2.77 -5.31
N PRO A 145 -0.39 -3.26 -5.58
CA PRO A 145 -0.18 -4.67 -5.97
C PRO A 145 -0.62 -5.67 -4.89
N ALA A 146 -0.27 -5.42 -3.64
CA ALA A 146 -0.68 -6.26 -2.51
C ALA A 146 -2.17 -6.11 -2.21
N VAL A 147 -2.72 -4.90 -2.32
CA VAL A 147 -4.17 -4.64 -2.20
C VAL A 147 -4.98 -5.51 -3.18
N GLU A 148 -4.59 -5.53 -4.45
CA GLU A 148 -5.27 -6.35 -5.45
C GLU A 148 -5.08 -7.85 -5.21
N ASN A 149 -3.88 -8.29 -4.81
CA ASN A 149 -3.66 -9.68 -4.42
C ASN A 149 -4.57 -10.11 -3.28
N CYS A 150 -4.66 -9.31 -2.21
CA CYS A 150 -5.55 -9.58 -1.09
C CYS A 150 -7.03 -9.60 -1.51
N ALA A 151 -7.43 -8.70 -2.40
CA ALA A 151 -8.80 -8.68 -2.94
C ALA A 151 -9.13 -9.94 -3.74
N ARG A 152 -8.24 -10.33 -4.66
CA ARG A 152 -8.42 -11.53 -5.49
C ARG A 152 -8.42 -12.79 -4.64
N LEU A 153 -7.51 -12.90 -3.68
CA LEU A 153 -7.46 -14.04 -2.77
C LEU A 153 -8.76 -14.20 -1.96
N ALA A 154 -9.34 -13.10 -1.44
CA ALA A 154 -10.63 -13.16 -0.76
C ALA A 154 -11.75 -13.62 -1.70
N ILE A 155 -11.79 -13.09 -2.92
CA ILE A 155 -12.78 -13.46 -3.94
C ILE A 155 -12.66 -14.94 -4.33
N ASP A 156 -11.44 -15.43 -4.54
CA ASP A 156 -11.20 -16.82 -4.92
C ASP A 156 -11.66 -17.78 -3.82
N GLU A 157 -11.39 -17.46 -2.55
CA GLU A 157 -11.88 -18.22 -1.40
C GLU A 157 -13.41 -18.22 -1.30
N ILE A 158 -14.04 -17.07 -1.49
CA ILE A 158 -15.51 -16.94 -1.44
C ILE A 158 -16.16 -17.69 -2.61
N ASN A 159 -15.60 -17.60 -3.80
CA ASN A 159 -16.08 -18.30 -4.99
C ASN A 159 -15.94 -19.82 -4.85
N ALA A 160 -14.84 -20.29 -4.26
CA ALA A 160 -14.66 -21.70 -3.92
C ALA A 160 -15.70 -22.21 -2.91
N ASP A 161 -16.24 -21.32 -2.05
CA ASP A 161 -17.35 -21.59 -1.11
C ASP A 161 -18.75 -21.30 -1.72
N GLY A 162 -18.87 -21.32 -3.05
CA GLY A 162 -20.15 -21.14 -3.75
C GLY A 162 -20.60 -19.68 -3.90
N GLY A 163 -19.70 -18.72 -3.65
CA GLY A 163 -19.93 -17.30 -3.89
C GLY A 163 -20.79 -16.61 -2.81
N VAL A 164 -21.44 -15.51 -3.23
CA VAL A 164 -22.41 -14.77 -2.41
C VAL A 164 -23.80 -15.00 -2.98
N LEU A 165 -24.69 -15.59 -2.17
CA LEU A 165 -26.05 -15.93 -2.58
C LEU A 165 -26.10 -16.85 -3.83
N GLY A 166 -25.09 -17.71 -3.98
CA GLY A 166 -24.93 -18.61 -5.13
C GLY A 166 -24.31 -17.95 -6.37
N LEU A 167 -23.96 -16.66 -6.31
CA LEU A 167 -23.35 -15.93 -7.41
C LEU A 167 -21.84 -15.77 -7.21
N PRO A 168 -21.01 -15.99 -8.25
CA PRO A 168 -19.59 -15.72 -8.17
C PRO A 168 -19.33 -14.22 -8.05
N LEU A 169 -18.19 -13.88 -7.45
CA LEU A 169 -17.67 -12.53 -7.32
C LEU A 169 -16.65 -12.28 -8.43
N ARG A 170 -16.68 -11.08 -9.03
CA ARG A 170 -15.65 -10.60 -9.96
C ARG A 170 -15.11 -9.24 -9.54
N LEU A 171 -13.80 -9.10 -9.65
CA LEU A 171 -13.08 -7.86 -9.30
C LEU A 171 -12.94 -6.97 -10.53
N VAL A 172 -13.28 -5.69 -10.40
CA VAL A 172 -12.98 -4.65 -11.38
C VAL A 172 -12.12 -3.59 -10.72
N VAL A 173 -10.90 -3.43 -11.21
CA VAL A 173 -9.92 -2.51 -10.62
C VAL A 173 -10.05 -1.11 -11.25
N GLY A 174 -9.96 -0.08 -10.41
CA GLY A 174 -9.79 1.32 -10.80
C GLY A 174 -8.60 1.92 -10.06
N ASP A 175 -7.70 2.56 -10.82
CA ASP A 175 -6.49 3.20 -10.29
C ASP A 175 -6.70 4.71 -10.15
N ASP A 176 -6.72 5.20 -8.91
CA ASP A 176 -6.88 6.62 -8.65
C ASP A 176 -5.60 7.44 -8.88
N ALA A 177 -4.46 6.77 -9.15
CA ALA A 177 -3.14 7.40 -9.32
C ALA A 177 -2.75 8.36 -8.17
N THR A 178 -3.26 8.11 -6.95
CA THR A 178 -3.15 9.02 -5.79
C THR A 178 -3.70 10.43 -6.09
N SER A 179 -4.70 10.55 -6.96
CA SER A 179 -5.31 11.80 -7.42
C SER A 179 -6.83 11.80 -7.17
N PRO A 180 -7.37 12.77 -6.40
CA PRO A 180 -8.81 12.83 -6.14
C PRO A 180 -9.68 12.96 -7.41
N ALA A 181 -9.20 13.69 -8.42
CA ALA A 181 -9.91 13.85 -9.69
C ALA A 181 -9.94 12.56 -10.52
N THR A 182 -8.82 11.85 -10.57
CA THR A 182 -8.72 10.54 -11.22
C THR A 182 -9.58 9.52 -10.48
N GLY A 183 -9.52 9.47 -9.15
CA GLY A 183 -10.35 8.59 -8.34
C GLY A 183 -11.85 8.79 -8.53
N LEU A 184 -12.33 10.03 -8.67
CA LEU A 184 -13.73 10.30 -9.03
C LEU A 184 -14.08 9.80 -10.43
N SER A 185 -13.18 9.96 -11.39
CA SER A 185 -13.38 9.49 -12.76
C SER A 185 -13.43 7.96 -12.82
N GLU A 186 -12.54 7.29 -12.09
CA GLU A 186 -12.51 5.84 -11.97
C GLU A 186 -13.72 5.29 -11.21
N LEU A 187 -14.17 5.93 -10.12
CA LEU A 187 -15.41 5.53 -9.46
C LEU A 187 -16.61 5.62 -10.40
N LYS A 188 -16.69 6.70 -11.20
CA LYS A 188 -17.74 6.84 -12.21
C LYS A 188 -17.64 5.74 -13.26
N ARG A 189 -16.44 5.37 -13.70
CA ARG A 189 -16.22 4.27 -14.66
C ARG A 189 -16.66 2.92 -14.08
N LEU A 190 -16.24 2.61 -12.85
CA LEU A 190 -16.66 1.41 -12.13
C LEU A 190 -18.19 1.32 -12.04
N HIS A 191 -18.86 2.42 -11.67
CA HIS A 191 -20.32 2.43 -11.54
C HIS A 191 -21.05 2.40 -12.89
N LEU A 192 -20.70 3.29 -13.83
CA LEU A 192 -21.49 3.53 -15.04
C LEU A 192 -21.19 2.58 -16.19
N ARG A 193 -19.96 2.06 -16.28
CA ARG A 193 -19.57 1.12 -17.34
C ARG A 193 -19.55 -0.32 -16.84
N HIS A 194 -18.99 -0.54 -15.66
CA HIS A 194 -18.86 -1.89 -15.12
C HIS A 194 -19.98 -2.30 -14.18
N HIS A 195 -20.94 -1.41 -13.90
CA HIS A 195 -22.11 -1.74 -13.08
C HIS A 195 -21.76 -2.46 -11.77
N VAL A 196 -20.72 -1.98 -11.08
CA VAL A 196 -20.31 -2.61 -9.81
C VAL A 196 -21.40 -2.50 -8.75
N ASP A 197 -21.62 -3.59 -8.02
CA ASP A 197 -22.62 -3.67 -6.94
C ASP A 197 -22.14 -2.98 -5.66
N MET A 198 -20.82 -2.96 -5.46
CA MET A 198 -20.18 -2.34 -4.31
C MET A 198 -18.75 -1.91 -4.64
N VAL A 199 -18.21 -0.99 -3.84
CA VAL A 199 -16.80 -0.57 -3.93
C VAL A 199 -16.05 -0.86 -2.65
N ILE A 200 -14.93 -1.59 -2.76
CA ILE A 200 -13.93 -1.75 -1.71
C ILE A 200 -12.77 -0.82 -2.05
N ALA A 201 -12.35 0.00 -1.10
CA ALA A 201 -11.54 1.18 -1.40
C ALA A 201 -10.32 1.29 -0.50
N VAL A 202 -9.15 1.42 -1.12
CA VAL A 202 -7.86 1.69 -0.48
C VAL A 202 -7.14 2.81 -1.22
N HIS A 203 -7.38 4.03 -0.77
CA HIS A 203 -6.77 5.22 -1.34
C HIS A 203 -6.67 6.30 -0.25
N THR A 204 -6.11 7.45 -0.58
CA THR A 204 -6.01 8.57 0.36
C THR A 204 -7.40 9.09 0.78
N SER A 205 -7.48 9.72 1.96
CA SER A 205 -8.71 10.39 2.40
C SER A 205 -9.06 11.61 1.54
N ALA A 206 -8.08 12.19 0.81
CA ALA A 206 -8.34 13.20 -0.20
C ALA A 206 -9.18 12.65 -1.36
N THR A 207 -8.85 11.43 -1.85
CA THR A 207 -9.70 10.72 -2.80
C THR A 207 -11.07 10.40 -2.21
N LEU A 208 -11.14 9.97 -0.94
CA LEU A 208 -12.42 9.72 -0.27
C LEU A 208 -13.35 10.96 -0.30
N ASP A 209 -12.80 12.13 -0.02
CA ASP A 209 -13.59 13.37 -0.01
C ASP A 209 -14.12 13.76 -1.40
N ALA A 210 -13.35 13.49 -2.46
CA ALA A 210 -13.80 13.72 -3.83
C ALA A 210 -14.87 12.72 -4.29
N VAL A 211 -14.77 11.46 -3.90
CA VAL A 211 -15.67 10.39 -4.39
C VAL A 211 -16.95 10.23 -3.57
N ARG A 212 -16.90 10.54 -2.27
CA ARG A 212 -18.02 10.36 -1.33
C ARG A 212 -19.32 11.04 -1.76
N PRO A 213 -19.34 12.29 -2.28
CA PRO A 213 -20.57 12.92 -2.74
C PRO A 213 -21.24 12.14 -3.87
N TYR A 214 -20.45 11.62 -4.81
CA TYR A 214 -20.95 10.81 -5.92
C TYR A 214 -21.49 9.46 -5.42
N ALA A 215 -20.69 8.72 -4.64
CA ALA A 215 -21.09 7.43 -4.08
C ALA A 215 -22.40 7.53 -3.29
N ARG A 216 -22.55 8.57 -2.46
CA ARG A 216 -23.78 8.84 -1.71
C ARG A 216 -24.97 9.11 -2.62
N ARG A 217 -24.78 9.93 -3.67
CA ARG A 217 -25.86 10.31 -4.60
C ARG A 217 -26.41 9.11 -5.37
N VAL A 218 -25.54 8.18 -5.78
CA VAL A 218 -25.97 6.97 -6.50
C VAL A 218 -26.32 5.81 -5.57
N GLY A 219 -26.11 5.97 -4.26
CA GLY A 219 -26.41 4.95 -3.26
C GLY A 219 -25.51 3.72 -3.33
N LEU A 220 -24.28 3.85 -3.83
CA LEU A 220 -23.35 2.73 -3.96
C LEU A 220 -22.75 2.36 -2.58
N PRO A 221 -22.84 1.10 -2.12
CA PRO A 221 -22.09 0.62 -0.96
C PRO A 221 -20.60 0.89 -1.13
N TYR A 222 -20.00 1.56 -0.14
CA TYR A 222 -18.61 2.00 -0.21
C TYR A 222 -17.88 1.61 1.06
N PHE A 223 -16.97 0.65 0.96
CA PHE A 223 -16.20 0.11 2.06
C PHE A 223 -14.78 0.67 1.99
N TYR A 224 -14.50 1.66 2.82
CA TYR A 224 -13.19 2.30 2.92
C TYR A 224 -12.41 1.70 4.08
N THR A 225 -11.40 0.88 3.77
CA THR A 225 -10.68 0.06 4.75
C THR A 225 -9.32 0.57 5.25
N PRO A 226 -8.61 1.54 4.63
CA PRO A 226 -7.29 1.94 5.13
C PRO A 226 -7.40 2.86 6.35
N VAL A 227 -6.27 3.08 7.03
CA VAL A 227 -6.10 4.07 8.10
C VAL A 227 -6.76 5.40 7.70
N ASN A 228 -7.50 6.01 8.62
CA ASN A 228 -8.28 7.21 8.29
C ASN A 228 -8.55 8.08 9.52
N GLU A 229 -8.99 9.31 9.31
CA GLU A 229 -9.19 10.32 10.36
C GLU A 229 -10.37 10.03 11.32
N GLY A 230 -11.04 8.90 11.15
CA GLY A 230 -12.25 8.54 11.89
C GLY A 230 -13.46 9.37 11.46
N GLY A 231 -14.41 9.56 12.36
CA GLY A 231 -15.70 10.20 12.06
C GLY A 231 -16.87 9.23 12.21
N LYS A 232 -18.07 9.74 11.89
CA LYS A 232 -19.32 8.98 11.97
C LYS A 232 -19.56 8.22 10.67
N PRO A 233 -19.99 6.95 10.73
CA PRO A 233 -20.50 6.26 9.55
C PRO A 233 -21.65 7.04 8.91
N ALA A 234 -21.77 6.97 7.59
CA ALA A 234 -22.70 7.81 6.83
C ALA A 234 -23.45 6.99 5.78
N GLY A 235 -24.63 6.48 6.15
CA GLY A 235 -25.48 5.70 5.26
C GLY A 235 -24.76 4.44 4.77
N ARG A 236 -24.42 4.41 3.47
CA ARG A 236 -23.79 3.29 2.77
C ARG A 236 -22.26 3.41 2.67
N LEU A 237 -21.66 4.40 3.35
CA LEU A 237 -20.21 4.56 3.49
C LEU A 237 -19.74 3.99 4.82
N PHE A 238 -18.91 2.95 4.74
CA PHE A 238 -18.29 2.26 5.85
C PHE A 238 -16.81 2.66 5.93
N ARG A 239 -16.35 3.06 7.11
CA ARG A 239 -14.96 3.47 7.36
C ARG A 239 -14.36 2.51 8.39
N TRP A 240 -13.56 1.57 7.92
CA TRP A 240 -13.14 0.39 8.68
C TRP A 240 -11.65 0.33 9.01
N GLY A 241 -10.88 1.37 8.71
CA GLY A 241 -9.47 1.41 9.11
C GLY A 241 -9.22 1.94 10.53
N GLU A 242 -7.96 1.84 10.92
CA GLU A 242 -7.43 2.36 12.18
C GLU A 242 -7.54 3.89 12.24
N ILE A 243 -7.64 4.43 13.47
CA ILE A 243 -7.76 5.88 13.68
C ILE A 243 -6.55 6.45 14.46
N PRO A 244 -6.08 7.68 14.13
CA PRO A 244 -4.85 8.25 14.69
C PRO A 244 -4.82 8.31 16.21
N GLY A 245 -5.95 8.63 16.86
CA GLY A 245 -6.03 8.74 18.31
C GLY A 245 -5.65 7.44 19.02
N ASP A 246 -6.09 6.30 18.50
CA ASP A 246 -5.82 4.99 19.10
C ASP A 246 -4.36 4.56 18.86
N GLN A 247 -3.84 4.84 17.65
CA GLN A 247 -2.44 4.58 17.32
C GLN A 247 -1.49 5.40 18.21
N LEU A 248 -1.74 6.70 18.33
CA LEU A 248 -0.89 7.63 19.10
C LEU A 248 -0.95 7.32 20.60
N ARG A 249 -2.13 7.04 21.17
CA ARG A 249 -2.27 6.66 22.59
C ARG A 249 -1.48 5.40 22.95
N ARG A 250 -1.23 4.50 21.99
CA ARG A 250 -0.40 3.31 22.19
C ARG A 250 1.10 3.61 22.06
N ALA A 251 1.48 4.43 21.09
CA ALA A 251 2.89 4.69 20.78
C ALA A 251 3.53 5.74 21.70
N VAL A 252 2.89 6.91 21.85
CA VAL A 252 3.49 8.12 22.44
C VAL A 252 4.00 7.88 23.87
N PRO A 253 3.21 7.33 24.82
CA PRO A 253 3.68 7.15 26.19
C PRO A 253 4.90 6.23 26.27
N THR A 254 4.89 5.15 25.47
CA THR A 254 5.96 4.14 25.45
C THR A 254 7.23 4.70 24.82
N MET A 255 7.12 5.43 23.71
CA MET A 255 8.28 6.07 23.07
C MET A 255 8.94 7.09 23.97
N MET A 256 8.16 7.96 24.63
CA MET A 256 8.69 8.98 25.53
C MET A 256 9.42 8.36 26.73
N ARG A 257 8.84 7.31 27.33
CA ARG A 257 9.48 6.61 28.47
C ARG A 257 10.79 5.94 28.07
N GLU A 258 10.79 5.18 26.97
CA GLU A 258 11.96 4.39 26.61
C GLU A 258 13.11 5.20 26.01
N HIS A 259 12.80 6.28 25.30
CA HIS A 259 13.82 7.16 24.71
C HIS A 259 14.21 8.32 25.62
N GLY A 260 13.54 8.50 26.77
CA GLY A 260 13.76 9.65 27.65
C GLY A 260 13.44 10.99 27.01
N ALA A 261 12.67 10.98 25.92
CA ALA A 261 12.44 12.12 25.04
C ALA A 261 11.04 12.71 25.22
N LYS A 262 10.92 14.03 25.03
CA LYS A 262 9.63 14.74 25.20
C LYS A 262 9.30 15.72 24.08
N GLY A 263 10.26 16.08 23.25
CA GLY A 263 10.07 16.97 22.11
C GLY A 263 9.61 16.21 20.87
N TRP A 264 8.41 16.53 20.37
CA TRP A 264 7.80 15.93 19.20
C TRP A 264 7.69 16.91 18.04
N TYR A 265 7.87 16.42 16.81
CA TYR A 265 7.60 17.14 15.57
C TYR A 265 6.63 16.34 14.70
N VAL A 266 5.76 17.00 13.94
CA VAL A 266 4.86 16.32 12.98
C VAL A 266 5.27 16.65 11.55
N ILE A 267 5.39 15.63 10.71
CA ILE A 267 5.51 15.77 9.26
C ILE A 267 4.44 14.92 8.58
N GLY A 268 3.78 15.46 7.57
CA GLY A 268 2.80 14.69 6.79
C GLY A 268 2.46 15.34 5.47
N ASN A 269 1.67 14.62 4.66
CA ASN A 269 1.16 15.20 3.42
C ASN A 269 0.02 16.20 3.68
N ASP A 270 -0.13 17.23 2.86
CA ASP A 270 -1.13 18.27 3.08
C ASP A 270 -2.54 17.86 2.62
N TYR A 271 -3.20 17.03 3.42
CA TYR A 271 -4.63 16.72 3.29
C TYR A 271 -5.26 16.32 4.64
N VAL A 272 -6.54 15.92 4.63
CA VAL A 272 -7.33 15.74 5.85
C VAL A 272 -6.74 14.72 6.85
N TRP A 273 -6.19 13.60 6.40
CA TRP A 273 -5.70 12.56 7.30
C TRP A 273 -4.46 12.98 8.10
N PRO A 274 -3.36 13.46 7.48
CA PRO A 274 -2.18 13.92 8.24
C PRO A 274 -2.49 15.11 9.15
N ARG A 275 -3.40 16.00 8.75
CA ARG A 275 -3.87 17.10 9.61
C ARG A 275 -4.60 16.58 10.85
N ALA A 276 -5.42 15.54 10.70
CA ALA A 276 -6.07 14.88 11.83
C ALA A 276 -5.07 14.12 12.72
N VAL A 277 -4.04 13.49 12.13
CA VAL A 277 -2.93 12.88 12.88
C VAL A 277 -2.23 13.94 13.72
N GLY A 278 -1.79 15.06 13.15
CA GLY A 278 -1.13 16.14 13.90
C GLY A 278 -1.99 16.76 15.00
N ALA A 279 -3.30 16.94 14.74
CA ALA A 279 -4.25 17.36 15.76
C ALA A 279 -4.33 16.37 16.93
N CYS A 280 -4.44 15.07 16.64
CA CYS A 280 -4.41 14.01 17.66
C CYS A 280 -3.07 13.97 18.38
N SER A 281 -1.95 14.13 17.67
CA SER A 281 -0.60 14.13 18.25
C SER A 281 -0.46 15.22 19.30
N ARG A 282 -0.93 16.44 19.02
CA ARG A 282 -0.90 17.54 19.98
C ARG A 282 -1.64 17.20 21.27
N VAL A 283 -2.83 16.61 21.17
CA VAL A 283 -3.64 16.22 22.32
C VAL A 283 -2.95 15.12 23.13
N VAL A 284 -2.52 14.03 22.47
CA VAL A 284 -1.92 12.88 23.15
C VAL A 284 -0.55 13.22 23.76
N VAL A 285 0.30 13.92 23.03
CA VAL A 285 1.63 14.35 23.50
C VAL A 285 1.49 15.27 24.72
N GLN A 286 0.54 16.22 24.69
CA GLN A 286 0.31 17.12 25.83
C GLN A 286 -0.21 16.35 27.06
N ALA A 287 -1.11 15.38 26.87
CA ALA A 287 -1.62 14.54 27.96
C ALA A 287 -0.49 13.75 28.65
N GLU A 288 0.51 13.31 27.89
CA GLU A 288 1.70 12.62 28.37
C GLU A 288 2.82 13.57 28.84
N ARG A 289 2.53 14.88 28.97
CA ARG A 289 3.48 15.93 29.40
C ARG A 289 4.69 16.11 28.46
N GLY A 290 4.50 15.80 27.18
CA GLY A 290 5.42 16.13 26.10
C GLY A 290 5.15 17.52 25.51
N ARG A 291 5.91 17.89 24.48
CA ARG A 291 5.81 19.18 23.79
C ARG A 291 5.82 18.98 22.28
N MET A 292 4.91 19.64 21.57
CA MET A 292 4.99 19.80 20.11
C MET A 292 5.94 20.95 19.80
N LEU A 293 7.05 20.68 19.14
CA LEU A 293 8.10 21.65 18.82
C LEU A 293 8.02 22.16 17.38
N GLY A 294 7.22 21.52 16.54
CA GLY A 294 6.93 21.99 15.20
C GLY A 294 6.02 21.04 14.43
N GLU A 295 5.50 21.54 13.31
CA GLU A 295 4.78 20.75 12.33
C GLU A 295 5.01 21.30 10.91
N ARG A 296 5.10 20.40 9.94
CA ARG A 296 5.15 20.72 8.50
C ARG A 296 4.22 19.80 7.74
N TYR A 297 3.56 20.36 6.73
CA TYR A 297 2.73 19.63 5.80
C TYR A 297 3.18 19.96 4.38
N VAL A 298 3.48 18.92 3.61
CA VAL A 298 4.01 19.05 2.25
C VAL A 298 3.04 18.42 1.24
N PRO A 299 3.04 18.84 -0.04
CA PRO A 299 2.23 18.18 -1.06
C PRO A 299 2.50 16.67 -1.17
N LEU A 300 1.55 15.91 -1.71
CA LEU A 300 1.83 14.54 -2.16
C LEU A 300 2.88 14.56 -3.28
N SER A 301 3.64 13.48 -3.39
CA SER A 301 4.75 13.32 -4.34
C SER A 301 5.93 14.26 -4.06
N THR A 302 6.09 14.71 -2.82
CA THR A 302 7.27 15.46 -2.38
C THR A 302 8.47 14.52 -2.31
N THR A 303 9.58 14.92 -2.93
CA THR A 303 10.83 14.13 -2.96
C THR A 303 12.03 14.83 -2.34
N ASP A 304 11.91 16.12 -2.02
CA ASP A 304 12.94 16.94 -1.39
C ASP A 304 12.39 17.40 -0.03
N PHE A 305 13.12 17.08 1.04
CA PHE A 305 12.74 17.38 2.41
C PHE A 305 13.81 18.21 3.15
N ASP A 306 14.79 18.79 2.47
CA ASP A 306 15.91 19.48 3.12
C ASP A 306 15.42 20.57 4.10
N GLU A 307 14.50 21.43 3.68
CA GLU A 307 13.89 22.46 4.55
C GLU A 307 13.14 21.88 5.75
N VAL A 308 12.52 20.70 5.60
CA VAL A 308 11.82 20.02 6.70
C VAL A 308 12.84 19.44 7.69
N LEU A 309 13.94 18.87 7.19
CA LEU A 309 15.01 18.32 8.01
C LEU A 309 15.71 19.41 8.82
N GLU A 310 16.03 20.55 8.19
CA GLU A 310 16.54 21.74 8.88
C GLU A 310 15.57 22.21 9.97
N SER A 311 14.28 22.29 9.66
CA SER A 311 13.27 22.69 10.65
C SER A 311 13.15 21.70 11.82
N ILE A 312 13.34 20.40 11.59
CA ILE A 312 13.35 19.38 12.65
C ILE A 312 14.59 19.59 13.54
N GLU A 313 15.76 19.79 12.94
CA GLU A 313 17.01 20.01 13.68
C GLU A 313 16.95 21.28 14.54
N ASP A 314 16.53 22.40 13.96
CA ASP A 314 16.40 23.69 14.64
C ASP A 314 15.38 23.66 15.78
N SER A 315 14.31 22.88 15.63
CA SER A 315 13.29 22.73 16.67
C SER A 315 13.82 22.01 17.92
N GLY A 316 14.91 21.25 17.79
CA GLY A 316 15.40 20.37 18.85
C GLY A 316 14.49 19.17 19.15
N ALA A 317 13.61 18.79 18.21
CA ALA A 317 12.77 17.61 18.36
C ALA A 317 13.60 16.32 18.41
N GLU A 318 13.17 15.42 19.28
CA GLU A 318 13.81 14.12 19.52
C GLU A 318 12.96 12.98 18.93
N LEU A 319 11.66 13.24 18.77
CA LEU A 319 10.67 12.30 18.27
C LEU A 319 9.92 12.95 17.10
N VAL A 320 9.66 12.17 16.05
CA VAL A 320 8.89 12.61 14.88
C VAL A 320 7.66 11.73 14.73
N VAL A 321 6.49 12.33 14.55
CA VAL A 321 5.32 11.65 13.98
C VAL A 321 5.37 11.84 12.48
N ASN A 322 5.66 10.76 11.76
CA ASN A 322 5.64 10.70 10.31
C ASN A 322 4.28 10.19 9.82
N CYS A 323 3.52 11.05 9.16
CA CYS A 323 2.25 10.76 8.50
C CYS A 323 2.31 11.14 7.01
N LEU A 324 3.48 10.95 6.39
CA LEU A 324 3.62 10.91 4.93
C LEU A 324 3.13 9.56 4.40
N VAL A 325 2.72 9.53 3.13
CA VAL A 325 2.16 8.34 2.49
C VAL A 325 3.22 7.63 1.66
N GLY A 326 3.43 6.33 1.94
CA GLY A 326 4.17 5.41 1.08
C GLY A 326 5.50 5.95 0.57
N GLY A 327 5.56 6.26 -0.74
CA GLY A 327 6.76 6.76 -1.41
C GLY A 327 7.35 8.04 -0.80
N ASP A 328 6.52 8.94 -0.30
CA ASP A 328 6.94 10.20 0.33
C ASP A 328 7.56 9.92 1.71
N ALA A 329 6.93 9.04 2.51
CA ALA A 329 7.49 8.59 3.78
C ALA A 329 8.85 7.93 3.59
N ALA A 330 8.97 7.11 2.53
CA ALA A 330 10.22 6.46 2.20
C ALA A 330 11.32 7.45 1.79
N ALA A 331 10.99 8.48 1.01
CA ALA A 331 11.95 9.53 0.65
C ALA A 331 12.42 10.32 1.87
N PHE A 332 11.49 10.77 2.72
CA PHE A 332 11.81 11.52 3.94
C PHE A 332 12.72 10.74 4.89
N GLU A 333 12.39 9.49 5.22
CA GLU A 333 13.18 8.72 6.19
C GLU A 333 14.58 8.35 5.68
N ARG A 334 14.73 8.12 4.35
CA ARG A 334 16.06 7.94 3.76
C ARG A 334 16.90 9.21 3.85
N GLN A 335 16.32 10.40 3.60
CA GLN A 335 17.03 11.67 3.73
C GLN A 335 17.36 12.00 5.19
N LEU A 336 16.43 11.76 6.12
CA LEU A 336 16.67 11.90 7.56
C LEU A 336 17.83 11.01 8.03
N HIS A 337 17.89 9.77 7.53
CA HIS A 337 19.00 8.86 7.81
C HIS A 337 20.31 9.36 7.19
N ALA A 338 20.31 9.75 5.91
CA ALA A 338 21.48 10.24 5.19
C ALA A 338 22.07 11.53 5.80
N ALA A 339 21.23 12.41 6.34
CA ALA A 339 21.62 13.60 7.09
C ALA A 339 22.22 13.28 8.47
N GLY A 340 22.23 12.02 8.91
CA GLY A 340 22.76 11.61 10.22
C GLY A 340 21.85 11.95 11.41
N LEU A 341 20.67 12.53 11.16
CA LEU A 341 19.71 12.93 12.20
C LEU A 341 19.16 11.76 12.99
N ARG A 342 19.22 10.54 12.43
CA ARG A 342 18.85 9.29 13.12
C ARG A 342 19.64 9.04 14.42
N ARG A 343 20.75 9.72 14.66
CA ARG A 343 21.47 9.62 15.95
C ARG A 343 20.73 10.32 17.11
N ARG A 344 19.85 11.28 16.79
CA ARG A 344 19.15 12.14 17.76
C ARG A 344 17.63 12.06 17.65
N VAL A 345 17.10 11.72 16.47
CA VAL A 345 15.68 11.69 16.16
C VAL A 345 15.20 10.24 15.98
N ARG A 346 14.03 9.93 16.54
CA ARG A 346 13.32 8.65 16.35
C ARG A 346 11.94 8.90 15.73
N SER A 347 11.59 8.12 14.72
CA SER A 347 10.30 8.26 14.02
C SER A 347 9.27 7.25 14.51
N PHE A 348 8.08 7.75 14.80
CA PHE A 348 6.83 7.01 14.80
C PHE A 348 6.13 7.20 13.45
N GLY A 349 5.98 6.13 12.67
CA GLY A 349 5.22 6.17 11.43
C GLY A 349 3.75 5.82 11.67
N ALA A 350 2.85 6.77 11.44
CA ALA A 350 1.40 6.54 11.54
C ALA A 350 0.87 5.62 10.42
N LEU A 351 1.63 5.49 9.33
CA LEU A 351 1.41 4.58 8.21
C LEU A 351 2.74 3.95 7.76
N LEU A 352 3.52 3.44 8.72
CA LEU A 352 4.73 2.67 8.42
C LEU A 352 4.38 1.18 8.36
N ASP A 353 4.26 0.67 7.15
CA ASP A 353 3.87 -0.70 6.83
C ASP A 353 5.00 -1.46 6.12
N GLU A 354 4.81 -2.74 5.80
CA GLU A 354 5.86 -3.60 5.21
C GLU A 354 6.38 -3.06 3.88
N ALA A 355 5.49 -2.60 3.00
CA ALA A 355 5.87 -2.14 1.67
C ALA A 355 6.59 -0.77 1.74
N THR A 356 6.16 0.13 2.63
CA THR A 356 6.82 1.40 2.89
C THR A 356 8.18 1.19 3.56
N ARG A 357 8.26 0.29 4.55
CA ARG A 357 9.51 -0.08 5.23
C ARG A 357 10.51 -0.69 4.26
N ASP A 358 10.07 -1.54 3.34
CA ASP A 358 10.91 -2.09 2.27
C ASP A 358 11.46 -0.98 1.37
N CYS A 359 10.65 0.04 1.04
CA CYS A 359 11.10 1.20 0.28
C CYS A 359 12.06 2.11 1.05
N ILE A 360 11.98 2.17 2.38
CA ILE A 360 12.92 2.91 3.23
C ILE A 360 14.29 2.21 3.26
N GLY A 361 14.28 0.88 3.31
CA GLY A 361 15.50 0.07 3.43
C GLY A 361 15.87 -0.24 4.88
N ASP A 362 16.65 -1.31 5.09
CA ASP A 362 16.91 -1.86 6.43
C ASP A 362 17.60 -0.87 7.38
N GLU A 363 18.57 -0.11 6.87
CA GLU A 363 19.39 0.80 7.67
C GLU A 363 18.63 2.06 8.08
N ALA A 364 17.93 2.69 7.14
CA ALA A 364 17.15 3.89 7.39
C ALA A 364 15.90 3.60 8.24
N ALA A 365 15.29 2.42 8.08
CA ALA A 365 14.09 2.03 8.83
C ALA A 365 14.40 1.58 10.26
N ALA A 366 15.66 1.25 10.59
CA ALA A 366 16.03 0.66 11.86
C ALA A 366 15.52 1.49 13.06
N GLY A 367 14.79 0.82 13.95
CA GLY A 367 14.26 1.41 15.18
C GLY A 367 13.08 2.37 14.97
N MET A 368 12.51 2.48 13.76
CA MET A 368 11.24 3.17 13.56
C MET A 368 10.12 2.38 14.21
N TRP A 369 9.13 3.07 14.80
CA TRP A 369 7.98 2.40 15.40
C TRP A 369 6.71 2.65 14.59
N SER A 370 5.80 1.68 14.63
CA SER A 370 4.51 1.73 13.95
C SER A 370 3.43 1.12 14.84
N VAL A 371 2.20 1.60 14.72
CA VAL A 371 1.02 0.98 15.33
C VAL A 371 -0.02 0.74 14.24
N LEU A 372 -0.25 -0.52 13.89
CA LEU A 372 -1.18 -0.94 12.84
C LEU A 372 -2.01 -2.13 13.30
N GLY A 373 -3.11 -2.41 12.61
CA GLY A 373 -3.98 -3.54 12.93
C GLY A 373 -3.41 -4.90 12.54
N TYR A 374 -2.35 -4.95 11.74
CA TYR A 374 -1.74 -6.18 11.24
C TYR A 374 -0.25 -5.96 10.95
N PHE A 375 0.54 -7.00 11.19
CA PHE A 375 1.90 -7.17 10.68
C PHE A 375 2.10 -8.62 10.23
N MET A 376 2.90 -8.85 9.20
CA MET A 376 3.15 -10.22 8.69
C MET A 376 3.75 -11.16 9.74
N ASP A 377 4.45 -10.63 10.75
CA ASP A 377 5.09 -11.41 11.82
C ASP A 377 4.12 -11.83 12.95
N LEU A 378 2.81 -11.58 12.80
CA LEU A 378 1.82 -12.02 13.80
C LEU A 378 1.88 -13.54 14.03
N PRO A 379 2.06 -14.01 15.27
CA PRO A 379 2.34 -15.43 15.56
C PRO A 379 1.08 -16.33 15.58
N THR A 380 0.04 -16.00 14.82
CA THR A 380 -1.24 -16.73 14.80
C THR A 380 -1.26 -17.82 13.72
N ALA A 381 -2.10 -18.84 13.91
CA ALA A 381 -2.27 -19.90 12.91
C ALA A 381 -2.99 -19.39 11.66
N GLU A 382 -3.95 -18.49 11.86
CA GLU A 382 -4.73 -17.81 10.83
C GLU A 382 -3.82 -16.97 9.92
N ASN A 383 -2.90 -16.21 10.50
CA ASN A 383 -1.93 -15.43 9.74
C ASN A 383 -1.01 -16.31 8.90
N ARG A 384 -0.42 -17.36 9.50
CA ARG A 384 0.45 -18.29 8.77
C ARG A 384 -0.28 -18.94 7.59
N ALA A 385 -1.47 -19.46 7.82
CA ALA A 385 -2.26 -20.09 6.77
C ALA A 385 -2.63 -19.11 5.65
N PHE A 386 -2.95 -17.86 5.98
CA PHE A 386 -3.21 -16.82 4.99
C PHE A 386 -1.96 -16.49 4.17
N LEU A 387 -0.81 -16.30 4.82
CA LEU A 387 0.46 -16.01 4.14
C LEU A 387 0.87 -17.18 3.24
N ASP A 388 0.67 -18.43 3.66
CA ASP A 388 0.94 -19.61 2.84
C ASP A 388 0.08 -19.59 1.57
N ARG A 389 -1.23 -19.33 1.67
CA ARG A 389 -2.13 -19.22 0.50
C ARG A 389 -1.73 -18.04 -0.40
N TYR A 390 -1.39 -16.90 0.18
CA TYR A 390 -0.92 -15.73 -0.55
C TYR A 390 0.37 -16.04 -1.34
N ARG A 391 1.34 -16.71 -0.71
CA ARG A 391 2.59 -17.13 -1.35
C ARG A 391 2.39 -18.25 -2.36
N GLN A 392 1.43 -19.13 -2.16
CA GLN A 392 1.07 -20.15 -3.13
C GLN A 392 0.44 -19.52 -4.38
N ALA A 393 -0.46 -18.55 -4.21
CA ALA A 393 -1.14 -17.89 -5.32
C ALA A 393 -0.21 -16.94 -6.10
N TYR A 394 0.64 -16.19 -5.40
CA TYR A 394 1.41 -15.09 -5.99
C TYR A 394 2.92 -15.28 -5.92
N GLY A 395 3.42 -16.39 -5.37
CA GLY A 395 4.84 -16.74 -5.31
C GLY A 395 5.63 -16.13 -4.14
N PRO A 396 6.85 -16.63 -3.90
CA PRO A 396 7.70 -16.24 -2.77
C PRO A 396 8.15 -14.78 -2.83
N SER A 397 8.16 -14.17 -4.02
CA SER A 397 8.52 -12.77 -4.25
C SER A 397 7.29 -11.86 -4.44
N ALA A 398 6.09 -12.30 -4.05
CA ALA A 398 4.92 -11.43 -4.05
C ALA A 398 5.14 -10.17 -3.16
N PRO A 399 4.51 -9.04 -3.50
CA PRO A 399 4.50 -7.85 -2.65
C PRO A 399 4.14 -8.20 -1.20
N PRO A 400 4.78 -7.60 -0.19
CA PRO A 400 4.47 -7.89 1.20
C PRO A 400 3.03 -7.46 1.51
N VAL A 401 2.40 -8.23 2.40
CA VAL A 401 1.09 -7.88 2.94
C VAL A 401 1.29 -6.92 4.11
N SER A 402 0.39 -5.96 4.28
CA SER A 402 0.36 -5.06 5.42
C SER A 402 -1.06 -4.86 5.94
N SER A 403 -1.24 -4.09 7.02
CA SER A 403 -2.58 -3.73 7.49
C SER A 403 -3.42 -3.03 6.42
N VAL A 404 -2.81 -2.18 5.59
CA VAL A 404 -3.49 -1.48 4.50
C VAL A 404 -4.03 -2.48 3.48
N THR A 405 -3.24 -3.49 3.12
CA THR A 405 -3.57 -4.43 2.05
C THR A 405 -4.48 -5.56 2.55
N GLU A 406 -4.22 -6.08 3.76
CA GLU A 406 -5.00 -7.14 4.39
C GLU A 406 -6.41 -6.66 4.78
N SER A 407 -6.58 -5.37 5.12
CA SER A 407 -7.90 -4.80 5.41
C SER A 407 -8.93 -4.98 4.26
N VAL A 408 -8.47 -5.09 3.01
CA VAL A 408 -9.33 -5.35 1.84
C VAL A 408 -9.82 -6.79 1.82
N TYR A 409 -8.95 -7.73 2.17
CA TYR A 409 -9.31 -9.13 2.31
C TYR A 409 -10.41 -9.29 3.37
N GLU A 410 -10.23 -8.64 4.54
CA GLU A 410 -11.25 -8.63 5.59
C GLU A 410 -12.54 -7.93 5.15
N GLY A 411 -12.44 -6.78 4.49
CA GLY A 411 -13.58 -6.02 4.03
C GLY A 411 -14.48 -6.81 3.07
N ILE A 412 -13.89 -7.58 2.16
CA ILE A 412 -14.62 -8.45 1.24
C ILE A 412 -15.27 -9.63 1.98
N HIS A 413 -14.58 -10.25 2.94
CA HIS A 413 -15.16 -11.31 3.77
C HIS A 413 -16.33 -10.80 4.64
N LEU A 414 -16.20 -9.61 5.24
CA LEU A 414 -17.27 -8.95 5.99
C LEU A 414 -18.46 -8.61 5.10
N TYR A 415 -18.21 -8.11 3.88
CA TYR A 415 -19.25 -7.89 2.88
C TYR A 415 -20.01 -9.18 2.56
N ALA A 416 -19.29 -10.26 2.22
CA ALA A 416 -19.89 -11.54 1.86
C ALA A 416 -20.72 -12.14 3.01
N ARG A 417 -20.21 -12.06 4.25
CA ARG A 417 -20.96 -12.47 5.45
C ARG A 417 -22.21 -11.62 5.68
N GLY A 418 -22.08 -10.30 5.55
CA GLY A 418 -23.20 -9.36 5.66
C GLY A 418 -24.29 -9.64 4.63
N ALA A 419 -23.92 -9.88 3.37
CA ALA A 419 -24.85 -10.22 2.30
C ALA A 419 -25.55 -11.57 2.54
N LYS A 420 -24.81 -12.60 3.00
CA LYS A 420 -25.38 -13.90 3.39
C LYS A 420 -26.39 -13.75 4.54
N ILE A 421 -26.10 -12.92 5.55
CA ILE A 421 -27.01 -12.64 6.67
C ILE A 421 -28.25 -11.86 6.22
N ALA A 422 -28.06 -10.86 5.36
CA ALA A 422 -29.17 -10.06 4.81
C ALA A 422 -30.05 -10.87 3.85
N GLY A 423 -29.54 -11.96 3.27
CA GLY A 423 -30.18 -12.69 2.18
C GLY A 423 -30.27 -11.88 0.88
N THR A 424 -29.52 -10.78 0.77
CA THR A 424 -29.55 -9.86 -0.36
C THR A 424 -28.26 -9.03 -0.42
N ILE A 425 -27.94 -8.53 -1.62
CA ILE A 425 -26.91 -7.51 -1.85
C ILE A 425 -27.51 -6.10 -1.97
N GLU A 426 -28.82 -5.93 -1.75
CA GLU A 426 -29.46 -4.61 -1.76
C GLU A 426 -28.80 -3.70 -0.71
N PRO A 427 -28.31 -2.51 -1.11
CA PRO A 427 -27.46 -1.68 -0.26
C PRO A 427 -28.01 -1.30 1.12
N ALA A 428 -29.30 -0.98 1.25
CA ALA A 428 -29.88 -0.61 2.55
C ALA A 428 -29.99 -1.81 3.49
N SER A 429 -30.43 -2.95 2.97
CA SER A 429 -30.57 -4.21 3.69
C SER A 429 -29.20 -4.72 4.15
N LEU A 430 -28.20 -4.67 3.25
CA LEU A 430 -26.81 -4.98 3.57
C LEU A 430 -26.29 -4.07 4.69
N ALA A 431 -26.50 -2.75 4.57
CA ALA A 431 -26.06 -1.80 5.60
C ALA A 431 -26.69 -2.07 6.96
N GLY A 432 -27.97 -2.47 7.00
CA GLY A 432 -28.67 -2.85 8.22
C GLY A 432 -28.21 -4.18 8.83
N ALA A 433 -27.67 -5.09 8.02
CA ALA A 433 -27.20 -6.41 8.46
C ALA A 433 -25.75 -6.43 8.94
N LEU A 434 -24.94 -5.42 8.58
CA LEU A 434 -23.51 -5.36 8.94
C LEU A 434 -23.23 -5.22 10.45
N PRO A 435 -23.99 -4.46 11.26
CA PRO A 435 -23.75 -4.39 12.70
C PRO A 435 -23.78 -5.78 13.36
N GLY A 436 -22.71 -6.11 14.09
CA GLY A 436 -22.51 -7.40 14.75
C GLY A 436 -21.83 -8.45 13.88
N VAL A 437 -21.64 -8.21 12.57
CA VAL A 437 -20.89 -9.14 11.71
C VAL A 437 -19.43 -9.16 12.12
N SER A 438 -18.91 -10.38 12.32
CA SER A 438 -17.52 -10.64 12.68
C SER A 438 -16.82 -11.48 11.63
N PHE A 439 -15.52 -11.27 11.51
CA PHE A 439 -14.60 -12.09 10.70
C PHE A 439 -13.36 -12.38 11.55
N THR A 440 -12.89 -13.63 11.52
CA THR A 440 -11.62 -14.02 12.17
C THR A 440 -10.64 -14.30 11.05
N GLY A 441 -9.68 -13.39 10.88
CA GLY A 441 -8.73 -13.38 9.77
C GLY A 441 -7.28 -13.32 10.23
N PRO A 442 -6.36 -12.96 9.33
CA PRO A 442 -4.92 -12.85 9.58
C PRO A 442 -4.59 -11.95 10.77
N ARG A 443 -5.27 -10.81 10.92
CA ARG A 443 -5.10 -9.93 12.09
C ARG A 443 -5.82 -10.38 13.37
N GLY A 444 -6.51 -11.52 13.34
CA GLY A 444 -7.41 -11.95 14.40
C GLY A 444 -8.85 -11.55 14.15
N GLN A 445 -9.66 -11.44 15.21
CA GLN A 445 -11.09 -11.16 15.06
C GLN A 445 -11.37 -9.66 14.93
N VAL A 446 -12.08 -9.31 13.86
CA VAL A 446 -12.70 -7.99 13.66
C VAL A 446 -14.21 -8.09 13.79
N THR A 447 -14.86 -7.01 14.22
CA THR A 447 -16.32 -6.96 14.36
C THR A 447 -16.84 -5.57 14.01
N VAL A 448 -17.85 -5.51 13.16
CA VAL A 448 -18.57 -4.26 12.90
C VAL A 448 -19.44 -3.96 14.11
N THR A 449 -19.15 -2.85 14.79
CA THR A 449 -19.90 -2.41 15.98
C THR A 449 -21.29 -1.92 15.62
N SER A 450 -22.16 -1.75 16.62
CA SER A 450 -23.48 -1.11 16.46
C SER A 450 -23.40 0.30 15.86
N SER A 451 -22.28 1.00 16.08
CA SER A 451 -22.01 2.31 15.50
C SER A 451 -21.62 2.26 14.01
N GLY A 452 -21.36 1.07 13.44
CA GLY A 452 -20.87 0.87 12.07
C GLY A 452 -19.34 0.93 11.91
N ARG A 453 -18.60 1.19 13.00
CA ARG A 453 -17.12 1.15 13.03
C ARG A 453 -16.61 -0.28 13.14
N LEU A 454 -15.40 -0.53 12.62
CA LEU A 454 -14.72 -1.81 12.80
C LEU A 454 -13.94 -1.81 14.12
N ARG A 455 -14.32 -2.69 15.05
CA ARG A 455 -13.50 -3.03 16.22
C ARG A 455 -12.46 -4.04 15.77
N GLN A 456 -11.19 -3.69 15.96
CA GLN A 456 -10.04 -4.45 15.49
C GLN A 456 -8.85 -4.31 16.46
N PRO A 457 -7.94 -5.29 16.50
CA PRO A 457 -6.72 -5.19 17.29
C PRO A 457 -5.79 -4.11 16.72
N LEU A 458 -4.86 -3.65 17.56
CA LEU A 458 -3.78 -2.72 17.20
C LEU A 458 -2.50 -3.20 17.86
N TYR A 459 -1.44 -3.35 17.07
CA TYR A 459 -0.16 -3.87 17.50
C TYR A 459 0.89 -2.76 17.45
N LEU A 460 1.69 -2.62 18.51
CA LEU A 460 2.89 -1.79 18.47
C LEU A 460 4.05 -2.64 17.98
N ALA A 461 4.70 -2.20 16.90
CA ALA A 461 5.85 -2.89 16.32
C ALA A 461 7.01 -1.94 16.05
N GLU A 462 8.20 -2.51 15.99
CA GLU A 462 9.44 -1.82 15.62
C GLU A 462 9.99 -2.41 14.33
N ALA A 463 10.38 -1.53 13.42
CA ALA A 463 11.04 -1.91 12.19
C ALA A 463 12.43 -2.48 12.48
N VAL A 464 12.63 -3.72 12.02
CA VAL A 464 13.88 -4.47 12.09
C VAL A 464 14.30 -4.84 10.67
N ALA A 465 15.49 -5.43 10.49
CA ALA A 465 15.91 -5.91 9.18
C ALA A 465 14.89 -6.91 8.60
N GLY A 466 14.45 -6.69 7.36
CA GLY A 466 13.49 -7.55 6.66
C GLY A 466 12.02 -7.48 7.11
N GLY A 467 11.65 -6.64 8.08
CA GLY A 467 10.23 -6.53 8.49
C GLY A 467 10.02 -5.78 9.80
N PHE A 468 9.09 -6.29 10.61
CA PHE A 468 8.72 -5.74 11.91
C PHE A 468 8.82 -6.79 13.00
N ARG A 469 9.19 -6.34 14.19
CA ARG A 469 9.12 -7.12 15.42
C ARG A 469 8.02 -6.54 16.30
N ILE A 470 7.02 -7.35 16.63
CA ILE A 470 5.92 -6.96 17.52
C ILE A 470 6.47 -6.84 18.94
N ARG A 471 6.17 -5.72 19.62
CA ARG A 471 6.78 -5.39 20.92
C ARG A 471 6.00 -5.88 22.13
N ALA A 472 4.68 -5.97 22.04
CA ALA A 472 3.76 -6.69 22.93
C ALA A 472 2.30 -6.36 22.54
N GLU A 473 1.39 -7.32 22.71
CA GLU A 473 -0.06 -7.07 22.71
C GLU A 473 -0.42 -6.32 24.00
N GLN A 474 -0.76 -5.04 23.91
CA GLN A 474 -1.63 -4.44 24.93
C GLN A 474 -3.04 -4.47 24.36
N GLY A 475 -3.96 -5.15 25.05
CA GLY A 475 -5.28 -5.53 24.56
C GLY A 475 -6.11 -4.43 23.89
N LEU A 476 -7.16 -4.87 23.21
CA LEU A 476 -8.18 -4.06 22.54
C LEU A 476 -8.62 -2.87 23.41
N ALA A 477 -8.13 -1.67 23.09
CA ALA A 477 -8.73 -0.43 23.56
C ALA A 477 -9.95 -0.18 22.66
N GLY A 478 -11.03 -0.90 22.94
CA GLY A 478 -12.35 -0.37 22.64
C GLY A 478 -12.59 0.77 23.61
N ILE A 479 -12.50 2.01 23.12
CA ILE A 479 -13.10 3.14 23.82
C ILE A 479 -14.38 3.42 23.02
N ASP A 480 -15.52 3.15 23.66
CA ASP A 480 -16.85 3.54 23.19
C ASP A 480 -16.92 5.05 22.89
#